data_AF-A0A5E4K9J6-F1
#
_entry.id   AF-A0A5E4K9J6-F1
#
_cell.length_a   1.000
_cell.length_b   1.000
_cell.length_c   1.000
_cell.angle_alpha   90.00
_cell.angle_beta   90.00
_cell.angle_gamma   90.00
#
_symmetry.space_group_name_H-M   'P 1'
#
loop_
_entity.id
_entity.type
_entity.pdbx_description
1 polymer ?
#
loop_
_entity_poly.entity_id
_entity_poly.type
_entity_poly.pdbx_seq_one_letter_code
_entity_poly.pdbx_strand_id
1 'polypeptide(L)'
;MRQKRLKSLAVVLLLFIAIGCIEKSGNPVVAETTPKVTDIQPVSTADQLPSACTNPEPLKHVYNPKRLAVLDPCKTVSGTVVKIIRENDGDTHIRLKVDPQYADTINQVNVDKQGGNLVVEIVCAFEITQADAINACSGYENKIPLPEVNEHVVITGQFVSDTEHGGWNEIHPVYGISVK
;
A
#
# COMPACT_ATOMS: atom_id res chain seq x y z
N MET A 1 12.18 -49.85 -18.03
CA MET A 1 12.37 -50.39 -16.66
C MET A 1 11.00 -50.68 -16.04
N ARG A 2 10.91 -51.78 -15.27
CA ARG A 2 9.68 -52.43 -14.80
C ARG A 2 8.75 -51.53 -13.97
N GLN A 3 7.50 -51.45 -14.41
CA GLN A 3 6.34 -50.99 -13.66
C GLN A 3 5.89 -52.12 -12.72
N LYS A 4 5.93 -51.91 -11.39
CA LYS A 4 5.29 -52.83 -10.44
C LYS A 4 3.84 -52.40 -10.25
N ARG A 5 2.93 -53.25 -10.72
CA ARG A 5 1.51 -53.24 -10.34
C ARG A 5 1.38 -53.73 -8.91
N LEU A 6 0.57 -53.06 -8.09
CA LEU A 6 -0.15 -53.75 -7.02
C LEU A 6 -1.55 -53.18 -6.88
N LYS A 7 -2.50 -54.12 -6.89
CA LYS A 7 -3.95 -53.97 -6.87
C LYS A 7 -4.40 -53.74 -5.44
N SER A 8 -5.36 -52.85 -5.21
CA SER A 8 -6.36 -53.03 -4.14
C SER A 8 -7.68 -52.41 -4.58
N LEU A 9 -8.63 -53.30 -4.81
CA LEU A 9 -10.03 -53.06 -5.08
C LEU A 9 -10.74 -53.07 -3.71
N ALA A 10 -11.46 -52.01 -3.37
CA ALA A 10 -12.51 -52.09 -2.36
C ALA A 10 -13.64 -51.13 -2.75
N VAL A 11 -14.70 -51.75 -3.25
CA VAL A 11 -16.02 -51.19 -3.51
C VAL A 11 -16.74 -51.07 -2.16
N VAL A 12 -17.27 -49.89 -1.83
CA VAL A 12 -18.41 -49.77 -0.90
C VAL A 12 -19.40 -48.81 -1.52
N LEU A 13 -20.46 -49.39 -2.06
CA LEU A 13 -21.71 -48.75 -2.46
C LEU A 13 -22.61 -48.74 -1.22
N LEU A 14 -23.04 -47.56 -0.76
CA LEU A 14 -24.17 -47.42 0.16
C LEU A 14 -25.08 -46.30 -0.34
N LEU A 15 -26.23 -46.71 -0.87
CA LEU A 15 -27.42 -45.89 -1.09
C LEU A 15 -28.21 -45.75 0.22
N PHE A 16 -28.60 -44.53 0.57
CA PHE A 16 -29.79 -44.19 1.38
C PHE A 16 -30.35 -42.88 0.80
N ILE A 17 -31.39 -42.95 -0.05
CA ILE A 17 -32.83 -42.83 0.23
C ILE A 17 -33.24 -41.43 0.72
N ALA A 18 -34.23 -40.92 0.00
CA ALA A 18 -34.86 -39.61 0.03
C ALA A 18 -35.53 -39.23 1.36
N ILE A 19 -35.82 -37.92 1.48
CA ILE A 19 -37.12 -37.29 1.82
C ILE A 19 -36.84 -36.02 2.63
N GLY A 20 -37.40 -34.89 2.18
CA GLY A 20 -37.72 -33.78 3.07
C GLY A 20 -37.40 -32.39 2.54
N CYS A 21 -38.28 -31.85 1.69
CA CYS A 21 -38.56 -30.42 1.74
C CYS A 21 -39.18 -30.12 3.11
N ILE A 22 -38.57 -29.24 3.90
CA ILE A 22 -39.23 -28.59 5.03
C ILE A 22 -39.07 -27.09 4.86
N GLU A 23 -40.11 -26.49 4.30
CA GLU A 23 -40.47 -25.10 4.57
C GLU A 23 -41.12 -25.04 5.97
N LYS A 24 -40.66 -24.07 6.78
CA LYS A 24 -41.35 -23.30 7.84
C LYS A 24 -40.24 -22.72 8.74
N SER A 25 -40.28 -21.49 9.23
CA SER A 25 -41.42 -20.65 9.57
C SER A 25 -41.09 -19.17 9.39
N GLY A 26 -42.10 -18.38 9.03
CA GLY A 26 -42.01 -16.93 9.00
C GLY A 26 -41.56 -16.35 10.34
N ASN A 27 -40.61 -15.44 10.27
CA ASN A 27 -40.24 -14.57 11.38
C ASN A 27 -41.31 -13.46 11.50
N PRO A 28 -41.74 -13.06 12.71
CA PRO A 28 -42.72 -11.99 12.85
C PRO A 28 -42.12 -10.67 12.35
N VAL A 29 -42.87 -10.04 11.44
CA VAL A 29 -42.64 -8.68 10.97
C VAL A 29 -42.75 -7.75 12.18
N VAL A 30 -41.60 -7.25 12.66
CA VAL A 30 -41.56 -6.13 13.58
C VAL A 30 -42.05 -4.92 12.81
N ALA A 31 -43.11 -4.29 13.32
CA ALA A 31 -43.72 -3.11 12.73
C ALA A 31 -42.69 -2.01 12.55
N GLU A 32 -42.46 -1.66 11.29
CA GLU A 32 -41.64 -0.55 10.85
C GLU A 32 -42.37 0.76 11.15
N THR A 33 -41.99 1.43 12.24
CA THR A 33 -42.27 2.86 12.39
C THR A 33 -41.32 3.62 11.49
N THR A 34 -41.78 3.91 10.27
CA THR A 34 -41.15 4.84 9.33
C THR A 34 -40.89 6.20 9.98
N PRO A 35 -39.64 6.66 10.12
CA PRO A 35 -39.36 8.08 10.15
C PRO A 35 -39.37 8.59 8.70
N LYS A 36 -40.24 9.55 8.43
CA LYS A 36 -40.25 10.32 7.18
C LYS A 36 -38.96 11.14 7.10
N VAL A 37 -37.90 10.56 6.53
CA VAL A 37 -36.67 11.29 6.18
C VAL A 37 -36.83 11.80 4.75
N THR A 38 -37.52 12.92 4.62
CA THR A 38 -37.38 13.79 3.46
C THR A 38 -36.03 14.48 3.56
N ASP A 39 -35.05 13.94 2.86
CA ASP A 39 -33.98 14.61 2.10
C ASP A 39 -32.73 13.71 2.08
N ILE A 40 -32.67 12.79 1.12
CA ILE A 40 -31.45 12.01 0.84
C ILE A 40 -30.82 12.65 -0.40
N GLN A 41 -30.04 13.70 -0.17
CA GLN A 41 -29.05 14.12 -1.15
C GLN A 41 -28.04 12.98 -1.35
N PRO A 42 -27.62 12.67 -2.58
CA PRO A 42 -26.55 11.72 -2.82
C PRO A 42 -25.26 12.31 -2.23
N VAL A 43 -24.81 11.78 -1.09
CA VAL A 43 -23.47 12.05 -0.58
C VAL A 43 -22.48 11.45 -1.56
N SER A 44 -21.89 12.32 -2.37
CA SER A 44 -20.74 11.99 -3.20
C SER A 44 -19.59 11.57 -2.30
N THR A 45 -19.22 10.30 -2.34
CA THR A 45 -18.04 9.73 -1.67
C THR A 45 -16.71 10.15 -2.33
N ALA A 46 -16.73 11.08 -3.29
CA ALA A 46 -15.54 11.54 -4.01
C ALA A 46 -14.74 12.65 -3.29
N ASP A 47 -15.27 13.24 -2.21
CA ASP A 47 -14.79 14.54 -1.72
C ASP A 47 -13.92 14.53 -0.47
N GLN A 48 -13.50 13.38 0.07
CA GLN A 48 -12.60 13.35 1.22
C GLN A 48 -11.42 12.42 0.94
N LEU A 49 -10.60 12.78 -0.04
CA LEU A 49 -9.23 12.30 -0.08
C LEU A 49 -8.57 12.70 1.27
N PRO A 50 -7.84 11.82 1.96
CA PRO A 50 -7.15 12.20 3.19
C PRO A 50 -6.36 13.49 2.96
N SER A 51 -6.35 14.41 3.95
CA SER A 51 -5.66 15.71 3.82
C SER A 51 -4.19 15.59 3.41
N ALA A 52 -3.56 14.43 3.65
CA ALA A 52 -2.21 14.14 3.20
C ALA A 52 -2.07 14.14 1.67
N CYS A 53 -3.12 13.80 0.93
CA CYS A 53 -3.07 13.63 -0.52
C CYS A 53 -3.57 14.84 -1.31
N THR A 54 -3.80 15.97 -0.66
CA THR A 54 -4.23 17.22 -1.32
C THR A 54 -3.05 18.09 -1.75
N ASN A 55 -1.83 17.56 -1.81
CA ASN A 55 -0.65 18.31 -2.24
C ASN A 55 -0.75 18.66 -3.74
N PRO A 56 -0.87 19.94 -4.12
CA PRO A 56 -1.01 20.34 -5.53
C PRO A 56 0.29 20.20 -6.33
N GLU A 57 1.45 20.13 -5.67
CA GLU A 57 2.77 20.01 -6.32
C GLU A 57 3.60 18.91 -5.63
N PRO A 58 3.19 17.63 -5.73
CA PRO A 58 3.81 16.55 -4.97
C PRO A 58 5.28 16.37 -5.28
N LEU A 59 5.70 16.69 -6.50
CA LEU A 59 7.08 16.50 -6.96
C LEU A 59 8.00 17.72 -6.77
N LYS A 60 7.51 18.81 -6.14
CA LYS A 60 8.26 20.08 -6.02
C LYS A 60 9.63 19.93 -5.34
N HIS A 61 9.70 19.04 -4.36
CA HIS A 61 10.90 18.82 -3.54
C HIS A 61 11.65 17.54 -3.89
N VAL A 62 11.34 16.95 -5.06
CA VAL A 62 12.09 15.84 -5.65
C VAL A 62 13.08 16.42 -6.65
N TYR A 63 14.38 16.16 -6.50
CA TYR A 63 15.39 16.84 -7.33
C TYR A 63 15.35 16.49 -8.82
N ASN A 64 15.04 15.23 -9.15
CA ASN A 64 14.88 14.76 -10.51
C ASN A 64 13.50 14.10 -10.67
N PRO A 65 12.42 14.88 -10.76
CA PRO A 65 11.05 14.34 -10.74
C PRO A 65 10.68 13.63 -12.04
N LYS A 66 11.37 13.92 -13.14
CA LYS A 66 11.08 13.33 -14.47
C LYS A 66 11.33 11.83 -14.53
N ARG A 67 12.15 11.29 -13.62
CA ARG A 67 12.41 9.85 -13.52
C ARG A 67 11.25 9.06 -12.93
N LEU A 68 10.31 9.74 -12.25
CA LEU A 68 9.23 9.09 -11.52
C LEU A 68 7.99 8.94 -12.42
N ALA A 69 7.67 7.70 -12.77
CA ALA A 69 6.42 7.36 -13.42
C ALA A 69 5.34 7.16 -12.35
N VAL A 70 4.37 8.07 -12.29
CA VAL A 70 3.29 8.00 -11.29
C VAL A 70 2.35 6.84 -11.59
N LEU A 71 2.20 5.94 -10.62
CA LEU A 71 1.30 4.80 -10.67
C LEU A 71 -0.01 5.09 -9.91
N ASP A 72 0.11 5.74 -8.75
CA ASP A 72 -1.02 6.21 -7.95
C ASP A 72 -0.61 7.53 -7.24
N PRO A 73 -1.34 8.64 -7.47
CA PRO A 73 -1.00 9.93 -6.86
C PRO A 73 -1.12 9.94 -5.32
N CYS A 74 -1.86 8.99 -4.73
CA CYS A 74 -2.16 8.90 -3.32
C CYS A 74 -2.34 7.45 -2.89
N LYS A 75 -1.25 6.80 -2.49
CA LYS A 75 -1.28 5.44 -1.94
C LYS A 75 -0.98 5.48 -0.45
N THR A 76 -1.79 4.75 0.32
CA THR A 76 -1.49 4.45 1.73
C THR A 76 -1.10 2.97 1.85
N VAL A 77 0.02 2.71 2.53
CA VAL A 77 0.51 1.37 2.86
C VAL A 77 0.86 1.30 4.33
N SER A 78 0.95 0.09 4.87
CA SER A 78 1.59 -0.14 6.17
C SER A 78 2.57 -1.31 6.12
N GLY A 79 3.50 -1.32 7.07
CA GLY A 79 4.56 -2.33 7.13
C GLY A 79 5.58 -2.04 8.22
N THR A 80 6.64 -2.85 8.27
CA THR A 80 7.73 -2.71 9.23
C THR A 80 8.96 -2.09 8.58
N VAL A 81 9.55 -1.09 9.24
CA VAL A 81 10.80 -0.47 8.81
C VAL A 81 11.95 -1.46 8.99
N VAL A 82 12.60 -1.83 7.89
CA VAL A 82 13.73 -2.79 7.88
C VAL A 82 15.06 -2.05 7.90
N LYS A 83 15.16 -0.92 7.19
CA LYS A 83 16.40 -0.16 7.04
C LYS A 83 16.08 1.30 6.78
N ILE A 84 16.95 2.17 7.28
CA ILE A 84 16.95 3.61 7.03
C ILE A 84 18.33 3.98 6.48
N ILE A 85 18.33 4.75 5.39
CA ILE A 85 19.53 5.19 4.68
C ILE A 85 19.39 6.69 4.45
N ARG A 86 20.47 7.44 4.66
CA ARG A 86 20.54 8.86 4.30
C ARG A 86 21.22 8.94 2.94
N GLU A 87 20.56 9.56 1.97
CA GLU A 87 21.07 9.72 0.63
C GLU A 87 21.68 11.12 0.44
N ASN A 88 22.55 11.27 -0.56
CA ASN A 88 23.31 12.50 -0.77
C ASN A 88 22.44 13.69 -1.24
N ASP A 89 21.28 13.40 -1.81
CA ASP A 89 20.26 14.38 -2.20
C ASP A 89 19.49 14.96 -1.01
N GLY A 90 19.75 14.47 0.20
CA GLY A 90 19.12 14.88 1.44
C GLY A 90 17.90 14.04 1.82
N ASP A 91 17.53 13.05 1.00
CA ASP A 91 16.36 12.22 1.25
C ASP A 91 16.67 11.09 2.24
N THR A 92 15.62 10.59 2.89
CA THR A 92 15.69 9.36 3.66
C THR A 92 15.13 8.21 2.84
N HIS A 93 15.99 7.25 2.49
CA HIS A 93 15.57 5.96 1.93
C HIS A 93 15.20 5.01 3.05
N ILE A 94 13.92 4.63 3.10
CA ILE A 94 13.42 3.57 3.97
C ILE A 94 13.22 2.30 3.13
N ARG A 95 13.62 1.16 3.68
CA ARG A 95 13.19 -0.15 3.21
C ARG A 95 12.05 -0.62 4.08
N LEU A 96 10.85 -0.63 3.51
CA LEU A 96 9.63 -1.02 4.20
C LEU A 96 9.25 -2.44 3.78
N LYS A 97 9.23 -3.36 4.75
CA LYS A 97 8.58 -4.66 4.56
C LYS A 97 7.08 -4.45 4.71
N VAL A 98 6.39 -4.33 3.59
CA VAL A 98 4.95 -4.07 3.55
C VAL A 98 4.14 -5.21 4.18
N ASP A 99 2.99 -4.88 4.75
CA ASP A 99 2.03 -5.86 5.22
C ASP A 99 1.49 -6.71 4.04
N PRO A 100 1.06 -7.96 4.27
CA PRO A 100 0.68 -8.87 3.18
C PRO A 100 -0.38 -8.33 2.22
N GLN A 101 -1.29 -7.49 2.70
CA GLN A 101 -2.35 -6.87 1.89
C GLN A 101 -1.83 -5.84 0.86
N TYR A 102 -0.58 -5.39 0.98
CA TYR A 102 0.08 -4.45 0.05
C TYR A 102 1.20 -5.11 -0.76
N ALA A 103 1.25 -6.45 -0.81
CA ALA A 103 2.26 -7.18 -1.57
C ALA A 103 2.24 -6.84 -3.07
N ASP A 104 1.12 -6.33 -3.59
CA ASP A 104 0.95 -5.83 -4.96
C ASP A 104 1.80 -4.58 -5.27
N THR A 105 2.26 -3.86 -4.24
CA THR A 105 3.15 -2.71 -4.41
C THR A 105 4.59 -3.11 -4.72
N ILE A 106 4.97 -4.37 -4.50
CA ILE A 106 6.32 -4.89 -4.73
C ILE A 106 6.41 -5.48 -6.14
N ASN A 107 7.32 -4.95 -6.96
CA ASN A 107 7.62 -5.53 -8.26
C ASN A 107 8.92 -6.35 -8.25
N GLN A 108 9.26 -6.96 -9.39
CA GLN A 108 10.45 -7.80 -9.49
C GLN A 108 11.76 -7.02 -9.22
N VAL A 109 11.82 -5.74 -9.59
CA VAL A 109 13.00 -4.90 -9.35
C VAL A 109 13.16 -4.58 -7.87
N ASN A 110 12.07 -4.40 -7.12
CA ASN A 110 12.12 -4.34 -5.66
C ASN A 110 12.66 -5.66 -5.07
N VAL A 111 12.24 -6.81 -5.59
CA VAL A 111 12.76 -8.13 -5.15
C VAL A 111 14.26 -8.20 -5.39
N ASP A 112 14.70 -7.94 -6.62
CA ASP A 112 16.07 -8.17 -7.05
C ASP A 112 17.07 -7.16 -6.46
N LYS A 113 16.66 -5.89 -6.34
CA LYS A 113 17.56 -4.80 -5.93
C LYS A 113 17.34 -4.32 -4.50
N GLN A 114 16.14 -4.51 -3.94
CA GLN A 114 15.75 -3.97 -2.63
C GLN A 114 15.37 -5.05 -1.62
N GLY A 115 15.63 -6.33 -1.93
CA GLY A 115 15.37 -7.46 -1.04
C GLY A 115 13.88 -7.69 -0.80
N GLY A 116 13.03 -7.34 -1.76
CA GLY A 116 11.58 -7.47 -1.66
C GLY A 116 10.89 -6.40 -0.81
N ASN A 117 11.61 -5.33 -0.46
CA ASN A 117 11.04 -4.22 0.30
C ASN A 117 10.60 -3.10 -0.64
N LEU A 118 9.56 -2.37 -0.22
CA LEU A 118 9.17 -1.12 -0.85
C LEU A 118 10.21 -0.05 -0.47
N VAL A 119 10.61 0.75 -1.46
CA VAL A 119 11.40 1.96 -1.18
C VAL A 119 10.44 3.06 -0.78
N VAL A 120 10.80 3.83 0.24
CA VAL A 120 10.01 4.98 0.68
C VAL A 120 10.96 6.13 0.90
N GLU A 121 10.64 7.29 0.33
CA GLU A 121 11.51 8.46 0.34
C GLU A 121 10.86 9.65 1.05
N ILE A 122 11.45 10.01 2.19
CA ILE A 122 11.13 11.24 2.91
C ILE A 122 12.11 12.32 2.42
N VAL A 123 11.61 13.27 1.63
CA VAL A 123 12.45 14.22 0.89
C VAL A 123 13.04 15.33 1.74
N CYS A 124 14.23 15.83 1.44
CA CYS A 124 14.83 16.98 2.15
C CYS A 124 14.88 16.79 3.69
N ALA A 125 15.19 15.58 4.15
CA ALA A 125 15.22 15.22 5.56
C ALA A 125 16.54 15.55 6.26
N PHE A 126 17.64 15.64 5.51
CA PHE A 126 18.99 15.84 6.03
C PHE A 126 19.82 16.80 5.17
N GLU A 127 21.08 16.99 5.57
CA GLU A 127 22.06 17.77 4.81
C GLU A 127 22.25 17.23 3.40
N ILE A 128 22.19 18.13 2.41
CA ILE A 128 22.33 17.83 1.00
C ILE A 128 23.79 18.01 0.60
N THR A 129 24.40 16.95 0.07
CA THR A 129 25.78 16.97 -0.43
C THR A 129 25.86 16.82 -1.95
N GLN A 130 24.75 16.42 -2.58
CA GLN A 130 24.60 16.33 -4.02
C GLN A 130 24.23 17.69 -4.62
N ALA A 131 25.07 18.20 -5.53
CA ALA A 131 25.00 19.58 -6.00
C ALA A 131 23.70 19.93 -6.77
N ASP A 132 23.18 19.02 -7.58
CA ASP A 132 21.94 19.22 -8.36
C ASP A 132 20.66 19.02 -7.54
N ALA A 133 20.76 18.50 -6.31
CA ALA A 133 19.64 18.37 -5.37
C ALA A 133 19.39 19.62 -4.52
N ILE A 134 20.39 20.48 -4.34
CA ILE A 134 20.34 21.65 -3.44
C ILE A 134 19.09 22.52 -3.68
N ASN A 135 18.79 22.82 -4.95
CA ASN A 135 17.70 23.72 -5.29
C ASN A 135 16.31 23.14 -4.99
N ALA A 136 16.14 21.82 -5.04
CA ALA A 136 14.85 21.17 -4.81
C ALA A 136 14.33 21.39 -3.38
N CYS A 137 15.26 21.49 -2.42
CA CYS A 137 14.96 21.68 -1.00
C CYS A 137 15.15 23.13 -0.52
N SER A 138 15.52 24.06 -1.41
CA SER A 138 15.83 25.44 -1.01
C SER A 138 14.61 26.14 -0.41
N GLY A 139 14.73 26.56 0.85
CA GLY A 139 13.66 27.25 1.58
C GLY A 139 12.51 26.32 2.03
N TYR A 140 12.68 25.01 1.87
CA TYR A 140 11.74 24.01 2.36
C TYR A 140 12.26 23.38 3.66
N GLU A 141 11.35 23.19 4.62
CA GLU A 141 11.65 22.46 5.85
C GLU A 141 10.70 21.26 5.94
N ASN A 142 11.26 20.06 5.93
CA ASN A 142 10.48 18.83 6.05
C ASN A 142 9.90 18.69 7.47
N LYS A 143 8.62 18.32 7.56
CA LYS A 143 7.87 18.09 8.82
C LYS A 143 7.45 16.63 9.04
N ILE A 144 7.79 15.74 8.13
CA ILE A 144 7.54 14.30 8.24
C ILE A 144 8.49 13.71 9.29
N PRO A 145 7.99 13.12 10.38
CA PRO A 145 8.84 12.49 11.37
C PRO A 145 9.54 11.26 10.78
N LEU A 146 10.79 11.05 11.18
CA LEU A 146 11.54 9.85 10.81
C LEU A 146 11.14 8.70 11.73
N PRO A 147 10.79 7.53 11.18
CA PRO A 147 10.56 6.36 12.01
C PRO A 147 11.90 5.73 12.43
N GLU A 148 11.85 4.74 13.32
CA GLU A 148 12.96 3.90 13.72
C GLU A 148 12.89 2.52 13.05
N VAL A 149 14.05 1.84 12.97
CA VAL A 149 14.08 0.45 12.50
C VAL A 149 13.29 -0.45 13.46
N ASN A 150 12.53 -1.38 12.88
CA ASN A 150 11.55 -2.27 13.53
C ASN A 150 10.21 -1.63 13.94
N GLU A 151 10.02 -0.32 13.76
CA GLU A 151 8.69 0.27 13.94
C GLU A 151 7.73 -0.23 12.84
N HIS A 152 6.47 -0.42 13.23
CA HIS A 152 5.38 -0.62 12.29
C HIS A 152 4.74 0.74 11.99
N VAL A 153 4.61 1.07 10.72
CA VAL A 153 4.20 2.41 10.28
C VAL A 153 3.08 2.35 9.27
N VAL A 154 2.27 3.42 9.23
CA VAL A 154 1.37 3.73 8.12
C VAL A 154 1.97 4.91 7.36
N ILE A 155 2.14 4.75 6.06
CA ILE A 155 2.74 5.74 5.19
C ILE A 155 1.75 6.09 4.09
N THR A 156 1.60 7.38 3.82
CA THR A 156 0.84 7.90 2.69
C THR A 156 1.73 8.79 1.84
N GLY A 157 1.68 8.63 0.52
CA GLY A 157 2.47 9.43 -0.41
C GLY A 157 2.15 9.12 -1.86
N GLN A 158 2.95 9.67 -2.77
CA GLN A 158 2.86 9.34 -4.19
C GLN A 158 3.49 7.97 -4.45
N PHE A 159 2.76 7.05 -5.07
CA PHE A 159 3.30 5.77 -5.48
C PHE A 159 3.77 5.84 -6.93
N VAL A 160 5.04 5.54 -7.14
CA VAL A 160 5.74 5.74 -8.41
C VAL A 160 6.63 4.55 -8.75
N SER A 161 7.05 4.46 -10.01
CA SER A 161 8.17 3.63 -10.44
C SER A 161 9.35 4.54 -10.81
N ASP A 162 10.52 4.33 -10.19
CA ASP A 162 11.73 5.09 -10.49
C ASP A 162 12.44 4.50 -11.71
N THR A 163 12.28 5.16 -12.86
CA THR A 163 12.78 4.67 -14.15
C THR A 163 14.29 4.74 -14.32
N GLU A 164 15.00 5.56 -13.53
CA GLU A 164 16.46 5.69 -13.60
C GLU A 164 17.15 4.58 -12.78
N HIS A 165 16.46 4.09 -11.75
CA HIS A 165 16.92 2.99 -10.92
C HIS A 165 16.52 1.59 -11.43
N GLY A 166 16.08 1.52 -12.68
CA GLY A 166 15.63 0.29 -13.33
C GLY A 166 14.20 -0.10 -12.98
N GLY A 167 13.42 0.80 -12.39
CA GLY A 167 11.97 0.68 -12.28
C GLY A 167 11.46 0.03 -11.00
N TRP A 168 12.17 0.09 -9.86
CA TRP A 168 11.54 -0.34 -8.60
C TRP A 168 10.38 0.58 -8.25
N ASN A 169 9.40 0.04 -7.55
CA ASN A 169 8.30 0.83 -7.04
C ASN A 169 8.67 1.47 -5.70
N GLU A 170 8.13 2.66 -5.45
CA GLU A 170 8.40 3.41 -4.24
C GLU A 170 7.24 4.35 -3.85
N ILE A 171 7.19 4.74 -2.58
CA ILE A 171 6.45 5.92 -2.15
C ILE A 171 7.41 7.10 -2.14
N HIS A 172 7.29 7.99 -3.13
CA HIS A 172 8.17 9.13 -3.31
C HIS A 172 7.40 10.32 -3.95
N PRO A 173 7.17 11.42 -3.21
CA PRO A 173 7.55 11.62 -1.80
C PRO A 173 6.49 11.11 -0.83
N VAL A 174 6.91 10.93 0.43
CA VAL A 174 6.01 10.75 1.57
C VAL A 174 5.27 12.04 1.88
N TYR A 175 3.95 11.97 2.00
CA TYR A 175 3.10 13.07 2.46
C TYR A 175 2.77 12.99 3.96
N GLY A 176 2.81 11.78 4.53
CA GLY A 176 2.49 11.55 5.93
C GLY A 176 2.95 10.17 6.39
N ILE A 177 3.36 10.10 7.66
CA ILE A 177 3.72 8.86 8.33
C ILE A 177 3.24 8.88 9.78
N SER A 178 2.79 7.73 10.28
CA SER A 178 2.51 7.49 11.68
C SER A 178 3.01 6.12 12.13
N VAL A 179 3.50 6.04 13.36
CA VAL A 179 3.86 4.77 14.02
C VAL A 179 2.59 4.13 14.59
N LYS A 180 2.49 2.80 14.52
CA LYS A 180 1.43 1.99 15.14
C LYS A 180 1.83 1.42 16.49
#